data_AF-V8CJB6-F1
#
_entry.id   AF-V8CJB6-F1
#
_cell.length_a   1.000
_cell.length_b   1.000
_cell.length_c   1.000
_cell.angle_alpha   90.00
_cell.angle_beta   90.00
_cell.angle_gamma   90.00
#
_symmetry.space_group_name_H-M   'P 1'
#
loop_
_entity.id
_entity.type
_entity.pdbx_description
1 polymer ?
#
loop_
_entity_poly.entity_id
_entity_poly.type
_entity_poly.pdbx_seq_one_letter_code
_entity_poly.pdbx_strand_id
1 'polypeptide(L)'
;MIAQKSALSALHRFVLWLTCACMASFLLLGCGSKKYYTPEQAHDTLIFDRSFSSPIAANNRYGAMLKDGSLITRDGIIPYNAKIPKKARFLGESGGYYIFAKGCESIYLVRTSVLDEQAFGNQTCSIKEQNTACSQDELEIKTTMCALSASIKGSLLALIGSDNSMSIFDINAPTKEPKFSHKGSSVLAVNELIAAPLFLESLVVFPTLDGRLLIVSTKTFTPERNIIISSEKFFNNVIYLYGDDSRIFAATPKKLISIVSGQEFSYNESIKDALFYKGYLYVLTLDGMLAQLDHTLRPINTEKFTYAKLEGIAIANDTLYTFETHGGYVIAVGLKDFSHKVYKTQDTFGRTPPNKLNFYSNSVFYYNKYYYDFERLR
;
A
#
# COMPACT_ATOMS: atom_id res chain seq x y z
N MET A 1 -13.48 -46.54 65.59
CA MET A 1 -13.80 -45.25 64.92
C MET A 1 -12.61 -44.57 64.21
N ILE A 2 -11.41 -45.19 64.14
CA ILE A 2 -10.21 -44.59 63.53
C ILE A 2 -9.93 -45.13 62.11
N ALA A 3 -10.26 -46.40 61.82
CA ALA A 3 -10.03 -47.01 60.50
C ALA A 3 -10.96 -46.50 59.37
N GLN A 4 -12.16 -46.02 59.71
CA GLN A 4 -13.14 -45.59 58.71
C GLN A 4 -12.86 -44.17 58.15
N LYS A 5 -12.11 -43.34 58.91
CA LYS A 5 -11.72 -41.98 58.48
C LYS A 5 -10.53 -41.98 57.51
N SER A 6 -9.65 -42.99 57.53
CA SER A 6 -8.49 -43.05 56.62
C SER A 6 -8.85 -43.52 55.21
N ALA A 7 -9.81 -44.45 55.07
CA ALA A 7 -10.28 -44.92 53.78
C ALA A 7 -11.05 -43.82 53.01
N LEU A 8 -11.85 -43.02 53.72
CA LEU A 8 -12.63 -41.93 53.12
C LEU A 8 -11.73 -40.79 52.62
N SER A 9 -10.62 -40.51 53.33
CA SER A 9 -9.66 -39.47 52.92
C SER A 9 -8.77 -39.93 51.75
N ALA A 10 -8.43 -41.22 51.67
CA ALA A 10 -7.72 -41.80 50.54
C ALA A 10 -8.57 -41.79 49.27
N LEU A 11 -9.86 -42.13 49.38
CA LEU A 11 -10.80 -42.09 48.25
C LEU A 11 -11.04 -40.66 47.75
N HIS A 12 -11.20 -39.69 48.66
CA HIS A 12 -11.31 -38.27 48.29
C HIS A 12 -10.05 -37.75 47.58
N ARG A 13 -8.85 -38.13 48.05
CA ARG A 13 -7.59 -37.76 47.39
C ARG A 13 -7.50 -38.41 46.02
N PHE A 14 -7.89 -39.66 45.86
CA PHE A 14 -7.84 -40.35 44.58
C PHE A 14 -8.82 -39.75 43.54
N VAL A 15 -10.04 -39.42 43.98
CA VAL A 15 -11.04 -38.73 43.14
C VAL A 15 -10.57 -37.32 42.77
N LEU A 16 -9.97 -36.57 43.70
CA LEU A 16 -9.40 -35.24 43.44
C LEU A 16 -8.22 -35.29 42.46
N TRP A 17 -7.39 -36.33 42.54
CA TRP A 17 -6.30 -36.56 41.58
C TRP A 17 -6.82 -36.94 40.19
N LEU A 18 -7.86 -37.77 40.11
CA LEU A 18 -8.50 -38.11 38.83
C LEU A 18 -9.18 -36.90 38.19
N THR A 19 -9.87 -36.06 38.96
CA THR A 19 -10.53 -34.86 38.43
C THR A 19 -9.52 -33.80 38.00
N CYS A 20 -8.43 -33.58 38.75
CA CYS A 20 -7.33 -32.71 38.32
C CYS A 20 -6.61 -33.24 37.07
N ALA A 21 -6.38 -34.55 36.96
CA ALA A 21 -5.77 -35.15 35.77
C ALA A 21 -6.69 -35.04 34.54
N CYS A 22 -7.99 -35.24 34.71
CA CYS A 22 -8.98 -35.08 33.64
C CYS A 22 -9.09 -33.61 33.20
N MET A 23 -9.09 -32.66 34.15
CA MET A 23 -9.14 -31.22 33.86
C MET A 23 -7.84 -30.71 33.20
N ALA A 24 -6.67 -31.25 33.57
CA ALA A 24 -5.40 -30.99 32.89
C ALA A 24 -5.37 -31.57 31.45
N SER A 25 -6.07 -32.69 31.20
CA SER A 25 -6.20 -33.30 29.87
C SER A 25 -7.05 -32.43 28.93
N PHE A 26 -8.09 -31.77 29.45
CA PHE A 26 -8.92 -30.83 28.68
C PHE A 26 -8.20 -29.51 28.35
N LEU A 27 -7.22 -29.09 29.16
CA LEU A 27 -6.42 -27.89 28.89
C LEU A 27 -5.36 -28.10 27.79
N LEU A 28 -5.01 -29.34 27.47
CA LEU A 28 -4.04 -29.67 26.40
C LEU A 28 -4.69 -29.88 25.02
N LEU A 29 -6.01 -29.98 24.94
CA LEU A 29 -6.76 -30.08 23.67
C LEU A 29 -7.12 -28.70 23.07
N GLY A 30 -6.75 -27.61 23.76
CA GLY A 30 -7.05 -26.23 23.37
C GLY A 30 -6.03 -25.55 22.46
N CYS A 31 -5.13 -26.29 21.80
CA CYS A 31 -4.18 -25.71 20.86
C CYS A 31 -4.68 -25.93 19.42
N GLY A 32 -5.63 -25.09 18.98
CA GLY A 32 -6.05 -25.08 17.58
C GLY A 32 -4.84 -24.78 16.70
N SER A 33 -4.45 -25.72 15.85
CA SER A 33 -3.34 -25.52 14.91
C SER A 33 -3.62 -24.30 14.04
N LYS A 34 -2.59 -23.47 13.83
CA LYS A 34 -2.71 -22.28 12.95
C LYS A 34 -3.11 -22.76 11.55
N LYS A 35 -4.25 -22.28 11.06
CA LYS A 35 -4.75 -22.60 9.72
C LYS A 35 -4.16 -21.64 8.69
N TYR A 36 -3.87 -22.18 7.52
CA TYR A 36 -3.36 -21.44 6.37
C TYR A 36 -4.27 -21.72 5.18
N TYR A 37 -4.26 -20.81 4.22
CA TYR A 37 -4.93 -21.04 2.95
C TYR A 37 -4.29 -22.22 2.22
N THR A 38 -5.14 -23.14 1.77
CA THR A 38 -4.77 -24.26 0.92
C THR A 38 -5.78 -24.29 -0.23
N PRO A 39 -5.36 -24.10 -1.48
CA PRO A 39 -6.28 -24.14 -2.61
C PRO A 39 -6.78 -25.56 -2.82
N GLU A 40 -8.04 -25.71 -3.25
CA GLU A 40 -8.60 -27.02 -3.61
C GLU A 40 -7.87 -27.62 -4.82
N GLN A 41 -7.54 -26.77 -5.79
CA GLN A 41 -6.77 -27.12 -6.97
C GLN A 41 -5.77 -26.00 -7.29
N ALA A 42 -4.55 -26.37 -7.67
CA ALA A 42 -3.58 -25.45 -8.25
C ALA A 42 -3.48 -25.75 -9.76
N HIS A 43 -3.61 -24.71 -10.58
CA HIS A 43 -3.61 -24.82 -12.04
C HIS A 43 -2.22 -25.19 -12.56
N ASP A 44 -1.26 -24.27 -12.42
CA ASP A 44 0.12 -24.42 -12.86
C ASP A 44 1.09 -23.76 -11.88
N THR A 45 2.39 -23.90 -12.17
CA THR A 45 3.47 -23.23 -11.44
C THR A 45 3.95 -21.99 -12.19
N LEU A 46 3.93 -20.84 -11.54
CA LEU A 46 4.61 -19.62 -11.99
C LEU A 46 6.03 -19.58 -11.44
N ILE A 47 6.99 -19.49 -12.35
CA ILE A 47 8.41 -19.39 -12.01
C ILE A 47 8.83 -17.92 -12.09
N PHE A 48 9.29 -17.36 -10.97
CA PHE A 48 9.92 -16.04 -10.91
C PHE A 48 11.35 -16.16 -11.43
N ASP A 49 11.46 -16.30 -12.76
CA ASP A 49 12.70 -16.59 -13.48
C ASP A 49 13.53 -15.33 -13.78
N ARG A 50 12.89 -14.16 -13.76
CA ARG A 50 13.57 -12.89 -13.99
C ARG A 50 14.06 -12.28 -12.71
N SER A 51 15.21 -11.62 -12.81
CA SER A 51 15.79 -10.89 -11.69
C SER A 51 16.57 -9.66 -12.14
N PHE A 52 16.77 -8.76 -11.19
CA PHE A 52 17.66 -7.62 -11.32
C PHE A 52 19.07 -7.97 -10.84
N SER A 53 20.03 -7.12 -11.21
CA SER A 53 21.41 -7.12 -10.71
C SER A 53 21.49 -7.03 -9.19
N SER A 54 20.53 -6.36 -8.56
CA SER A 54 20.57 -5.96 -7.17
C SER A 54 19.21 -6.11 -6.49
N PRO A 55 19.15 -6.48 -5.19
CA PRO A 55 17.88 -6.61 -4.48
C PRO A 55 17.28 -5.27 -4.09
N ILE A 56 15.97 -5.26 -3.83
CA ILE A 56 15.25 -4.10 -3.28
C ILE A 56 15.84 -3.73 -1.91
N ALA A 57 16.21 -2.47 -1.77
CA ALA A 57 16.73 -1.87 -0.54
C ALA A 57 15.62 -1.22 0.29
N ALA A 58 14.72 -0.50 -0.37
CA ALA A 58 13.60 0.21 0.25
C ALA A 58 12.42 0.32 -0.72
N ASN A 59 11.22 0.48 -0.20
CA ASN A 59 9.98 0.58 -0.97
C ASN A 59 8.96 1.47 -0.25
N ASN A 60 7.93 1.85 -0.98
CA ASN A 60 6.71 2.46 -0.47
C ASN A 60 5.54 2.08 -1.41
N ARG A 61 4.39 2.74 -1.27
CA ARG A 61 3.23 2.52 -2.14
C ARG A 61 3.50 2.83 -3.62
N TYR A 62 4.41 3.75 -3.93
CA TYR A 62 4.59 4.34 -5.25
C TYR A 62 5.80 3.79 -6.02
N GLY A 63 6.75 3.14 -5.35
CA GLY A 63 7.94 2.56 -5.98
C GLY A 63 8.89 1.88 -5.01
N ALA A 64 10.00 1.39 -5.54
CA ALA A 64 11.07 0.76 -4.79
C ALA A 64 12.45 1.15 -5.33
N MET A 65 13.46 1.22 -4.45
CA MET A 65 14.85 1.45 -4.82
C MET A 65 15.67 0.18 -4.61
N LEU A 66 16.51 -0.16 -5.57
CA LEU A 66 17.46 -1.27 -5.49
C LEU A 66 18.75 -0.85 -4.75
N LYS A 67 19.52 -1.82 -4.23
CA LYS A 67 20.80 -1.52 -3.55
C LYS A 67 21.86 -0.92 -4.48
N ASP A 68 21.72 -1.10 -5.80
CA ASP A 68 22.61 -0.46 -6.79
C ASP A 68 22.18 0.97 -7.16
N GLY A 69 21.06 1.46 -6.60
CA GLY A 69 20.53 2.79 -6.86
C GLY A 69 19.54 2.88 -8.01
N SER A 70 19.22 1.77 -8.69
CA SER A 70 18.13 1.72 -9.68
C SER A 70 16.77 1.92 -9.00
N LEU A 71 15.81 2.44 -9.75
CA LEU A 71 14.46 2.76 -9.28
C LEU A 71 13.43 1.87 -9.99
N ILE A 72 12.46 1.34 -9.25
CA ILE A 72 11.28 0.65 -9.76
C ILE A 72 10.08 1.56 -9.50
N THR A 73 9.38 1.94 -10.58
CA THR A 73 8.17 2.76 -10.54
C THR A 73 6.93 1.90 -10.79
N ARG A 74 5.76 2.54 -10.93
CA ARG A 74 4.53 1.84 -11.33
C ARG A 74 4.56 1.39 -12.79
N ASP A 75 5.39 2.00 -13.62
CA ASP A 75 5.43 1.77 -15.07
C ASP A 75 6.66 0.99 -15.53
N GLY A 76 7.68 0.82 -14.67
CA GLY A 76 8.83 0.00 -15.04
C GLY A 76 10.05 0.19 -14.15
N ILE A 77 11.20 -0.27 -14.66
CA ILE A 77 12.50 -0.09 -14.03
C ILE A 77 13.28 1.02 -14.72
N ILE A 78 13.88 1.87 -13.91
CA ILE A 78 14.80 2.93 -14.30
C ILE A 78 16.18 2.51 -13.77
N PRO A 79 17.13 2.19 -14.67
CA PRO A 79 18.48 1.86 -14.27
C PRO A 79 19.13 2.98 -13.46
N TYR A 80 20.14 2.64 -12.68
CA TYR A 80 20.91 3.66 -11.95
C TYR A 80 21.37 4.79 -12.88
N ASN A 81 21.14 6.02 -12.43
CA ASN A 81 21.56 7.24 -13.09
C ASN A 81 22.20 8.16 -12.05
N ALA A 82 23.27 8.87 -12.42
CA ALA A 82 24.00 9.77 -11.53
C ALA A 82 23.14 10.92 -10.97
N LYS A 83 22.03 11.26 -11.64
CA LYS A 83 21.04 12.26 -11.20
C LYS A 83 20.10 11.74 -10.11
N ILE A 84 20.03 10.42 -9.88
CA ILE A 84 19.32 9.86 -8.73
C ILE A 84 20.13 10.20 -7.47
N PRO A 85 19.56 10.97 -6.52
CA PRO A 85 20.30 11.42 -5.35
C PRO A 85 20.70 10.25 -4.45
N LYS A 86 21.99 10.17 -4.12
CA LYS A 86 22.54 9.14 -3.21
C LYS A 86 21.93 9.28 -1.81
N LYS A 87 21.67 8.14 -1.16
CA LYS A 87 21.09 8.05 0.20
C LYS A 87 19.74 8.80 0.36
N ALA A 88 19.02 9.01 -0.74
CA ALA A 88 17.67 9.55 -0.69
C ALA A 88 16.64 8.43 -0.72
N ARG A 89 15.43 8.71 -0.21
CA ARG A 89 14.28 7.81 -0.30
C ARG A 89 13.34 8.33 -1.38
N PHE A 90 12.98 7.46 -2.32
CA PHE A 90 11.93 7.76 -3.29
C PHE A 90 10.58 7.96 -2.58
N LEU A 91 9.83 8.99 -2.99
CA LEU A 91 8.50 9.29 -2.46
C LEU A 91 7.39 8.95 -3.46
N GLY A 92 7.68 9.06 -4.75
CA GLY A 92 6.73 8.82 -5.83
C GLY A 92 7.03 9.65 -7.07
N GLU A 93 6.18 9.50 -8.07
CA GLU A 93 6.19 10.29 -9.29
C GLU A 93 4.93 11.17 -9.34
N SER A 94 5.09 12.46 -9.61
CA SER A 94 3.97 13.40 -9.72
C SER A 94 4.40 14.68 -10.41
N GLY A 95 3.49 15.31 -11.17
CA GLY A 95 3.74 16.59 -11.85
C GLY A 95 4.96 16.58 -12.79
N GLY A 96 5.31 15.42 -13.35
CA GLY A 96 6.46 15.25 -14.24
C GLY A 96 7.82 15.12 -13.56
N TYR A 97 7.84 14.89 -12.25
CA TYR A 97 9.07 14.67 -11.48
C TYR A 97 9.04 13.34 -10.73
N TYR A 98 10.22 12.72 -10.66
CA TYR A 98 10.54 11.77 -9.60
C TYR A 98 10.93 12.56 -8.34
N ILE A 99 10.26 12.25 -7.24
CA ILE A 99 10.37 12.99 -5.98
C ILE A 99 11.16 12.14 -4.97
N PHE A 100 12.20 12.73 -4.39
CA PHE A 100 13.06 12.08 -3.41
C PHE A 100 13.17 12.91 -2.13
N ALA A 101 13.16 12.26 -0.97
CA ALA A 101 13.52 12.88 0.30
C ALA A 101 14.98 12.55 0.65
N LYS A 102 15.80 13.58 0.88
CA LYS A 102 17.17 13.45 1.35
C LYS A 102 17.19 13.68 2.87
N GLY A 103 16.88 12.62 3.60
CA GLY A 103 16.67 12.71 5.05
C GLY A 103 15.51 13.66 5.36
N CYS A 104 15.77 14.62 6.25
CA CYS A 104 14.81 15.67 6.61
C CYS A 104 15.27 17.06 6.15
N GLU A 105 16.32 17.13 5.31
CA GLU A 105 17.02 18.38 4.94
C GLU A 105 16.47 18.98 3.65
N SER A 106 16.08 18.12 2.70
CA SER A 106 15.60 18.58 1.40
C SER A 106 14.74 17.55 0.68
N ILE A 107 13.90 18.07 -0.21
CA ILE A 107 13.23 17.32 -1.27
C ILE A 107 13.97 17.58 -2.57
N TYR A 108 14.37 16.52 -3.24
CA TYR A 108 15.03 16.57 -4.53
C TYR A 108 14.03 16.13 -5.61
N LEU A 109 13.83 16.98 -6.61
CA LEU A 109 12.97 16.73 -7.75
C LEU A 109 13.87 16.48 -8.95
N VAL A 110 13.72 15.33 -9.61
CA VAL A 110 14.40 15.04 -10.88
C VAL A 110 13.34 14.87 -11.95
N ARG A 111 13.43 15.65 -13.03
CA ARG A 111 12.46 15.58 -14.11
C ARG A 111 12.44 14.16 -14.67
N THR A 112 11.25 13.62 -14.88
CA THR A 112 11.06 12.24 -15.35
C THR A 112 11.87 11.94 -16.61
N SER A 113 11.87 12.89 -17.54
CA SER A 113 12.56 12.79 -18.83
C SER A 113 14.09 12.71 -18.74
N VAL A 114 14.69 13.03 -17.60
CA VAL A 114 16.14 12.99 -17.38
C VAL A 114 16.59 11.58 -16.98
N LEU A 115 15.71 10.82 -16.32
CA LEU A 115 16.03 9.49 -15.82
C LEU A 115 15.54 8.39 -16.75
N ASP A 116 14.46 8.63 -17.48
CA ASP A 116 13.84 7.65 -18.35
C ASP A 116 13.89 8.11 -19.82
N GLU A 117 14.92 7.68 -20.54
CA GLU A 117 15.06 7.90 -21.99
C GLU A 117 14.05 7.05 -22.80
N GLN A 118 13.55 5.94 -22.25
CA GLN A 118 12.67 4.97 -22.92
C GLN A 118 11.17 5.23 -22.67
N ALA A 119 10.82 6.07 -21.68
CA ALA A 119 9.51 6.75 -21.60
C ALA A 119 9.20 7.57 -22.87
N PHE A 120 10.19 7.79 -23.74
CA PHE A 120 10.06 8.44 -25.04
C PHE A 120 10.00 7.48 -26.24
N GLY A 121 9.55 6.24 -26.03
CA GLY A 121 9.06 5.38 -27.12
C GLY A 121 7.79 5.95 -27.74
N ASN A 122 7.95 6.86 -28.70
CA ASN A 122 6.94 7.63 -29.45
C ASN A 122 6.53 8.97 -28.82
N GLN A 123 7.44 9.94 -28.87
CA GLN A 123 7.16 11.31 -29.32
C GLN A 123 5.87 11.96 -28.80
N THR A 124 5.68 11.99 -27.48
CA THR A 124 5.04 13.10 -26.77
C THR A 124 5.41 12.99 -25.30
N CYS A 125 5.85 14.10 -24.71
CA CYS A 125 5.70 14.31 -23.28
C CYS A 125 4.20 14.16 -22.99
N SER A 126 3.74 13.01 -22.50
CA SER A 126 2.30 12.76 -22.30
C SER A 126 1.70 13.54 -21.13
N ILE A 127 2.48 14.45 -20.52
CA ILE A 127 1.94 15.52 -19.70
C ILE A 127 1.42 16.61 -20.65
N LYS A 128 0.27 16.36 -21.28
CA LYS A 128 -0.65 17.41 -21.76
C LYS A 128 -1.34 18.08 -20.56
N GLU A 129 -0.56 18.52 -19.59
CA GLU A 129 -0.94 19.68 -18.80
C GLU A 129 0.16 20.69 -19.05
N GLN A 130 -0.21 21.94 -19.27
CA GLN A 130 0.70 23.09 -19.23
C GLN A 130 1.24 23.24 -17.80
N ASN A 131 1.97 22.24 -17.32
CA ASN A 131 2.48 22.18 -15.98
C ASN A 131 3.85 22.87 -16.02
N THR A 132 3.85 24.16 -15.68
CA THR A 132 5.02 25.04 -15.63
C THR A 132 6.08 24.61 -14.61
N ALA A 133 5.86 23.50 -13.90
CA ALA A 133 6.83 22.90 -13.00
C ALA A 133 8.05 22.34 -13.71
N CYS A 134 7.93 21.80 -14.93
CA CYS A 134 9.02 21.12 -15.64
C CYS A 134 9.98 22.10 -16.35
N SER A 135 10.38 23.20 -15.71
CA SER A 135 11.35 24.14 -16.29
C SER A 135 12.81 23.77 -16.01
N GLN A 136 13.08 23.02 -14.94
CA GLN A 136 14.44 22.62 -14.53
C GLN A 136 14.58 21.09 -14.53
N ASP A 137 15.77 20.59 -14.85
CA ASP A 137 16.04 19.15 -14.87
C ASP A 137 16.13 18.58 -13.46
N GLU A 138 16.64 19.38 -12.54
CA GLU A 138 16.80 19.06 -11.14
C GLU A 138 16.45 20.29 -10.29
N LEU A 139 15.78 20.07 -9.16
CA LEU A 139 15.50 21.10 -8.17
C LEU A 139 15.65 20.53 -6.76
N GLU A 140 16.32 21.29 -5.88
CA GLU A 140 16.40 20.98 -4.46
C GLU A 140 15.61 22.00 -3.64
N ILE A 141 14.67 21.51 -2.83
CA ILE A 141 13.82 22.30 -1.95
C ILE A 141 14.22 21.99 -0.52
N LYS A 142 14.87 22.95 0.15
CA LYS A 142 15.24 22.81 1.55
C LYS A 142 14.00 22.75 2.43
N THR A 143 14.01 21.85 3.40
CA THR A 143 12.95 21.69 4.39
C THR A 143 13.55 21.14 5.67
N THR A 144 12.82 21.22 6.78
CA THR A 144 13.14 20.49 8.02
C THR A 144 12.24 19.27 8.21
N MET A 145 11.31 19.06 7.27
CA MET A 145 10.34 17.98 7.30
C MET A 145 10.95 16.67 6.81
N CYS A 146 10.83 15.62 7.62
CA CYS A 146 11.11 14.26 7.20
C CYS A 146 9.94 13.73 6.34
N ALA A 147 9.88 14.11 5.06
CA ALA A 147 8.73 13.83 4.19
C ALA A 147 8.57 12.33 3.89
N LEU A 148 7.40 11.76 4.17
CA LEU A 148 7.04 10.36 3.90
C LEU A 148 6.35 10.17 2.54
N SER A 149 5.52 11.13 2.12
CA SER A 149 4.84 11.12 0.81
C SER A 149 4.72 12.54 0.26
N ALA A 150 4.54 12.64 -1.05
CA ALA A 150 4.54 13.91 -1.77
C ALA A 150 3.77 13.82 -3.09
N SER A 151 3.28 14.96 -3.58
CA SER A 151 2.74 15.11 -4.94
C SER A 151 2.90 16.54 -5.45
N ILE A 152 2.79 16.72 -6.77
CA ILE A 152 2.98 18.02 -7.45
C ILE A 152 1.85 18.26 -8.45
N LYS A 153 1.29 19.47 -8.44
CA LYS A 153 0.42 19.99 -9.50
C LYS A 153 0.70 21.48 -9.73
N GLY A 154 0.92 21.89 -10.98
CA GLY A 154 1.47 23.22 -11.22
C GLY A 154 2.80 23.37 -10.49
N SER A 155 3.10 24.57 -10.00
CA SER A 155 4.27 24.81 -9.15
C SER A 155 4.10 24.37 -7.69
N LEU A 156 2.98 23.78 -7.31
CA LEU A 156 2.72 23.44 -5.91
C LEU A 156 3.20 22.02 -5.60
N LEU A 157 4.09 21.91 -4.62
CA LEU A 157 4.52 20.65 -4.01
C LEU A 157 3.83 20.49 -2.65
N ALA A 158 3.05 19.42 -2.50
CA ALA A 158 2.43 19.05 -1.24
C ALA A 158 3.22 17.91 -0.59
N LEU A 159 3.51 18.03 0.72
CA LEU A 159 4.27 17.05 1.50
C LEU A 159 3.50 16.58 2.74
N ILE A 160 3.71 15.33 3.12
CA ILE A 160 3.35 14.79 4.43
C ILE A 160 4.63 14.36 5.15
N GLY A 161 4.87 14.88 6.35
CA GLY A 161 5.99 14.55 7.21
C GLY A 161 5.74 13.37 8.14
N SER A 162 6.82 12.76 8.63
CA SER A 162 6.74 11.63 9.58
C SER A 162 6.12 11.97 10.93
N ASP A 163 6.05 13.25 11.29
CA ASP A 163 5.39 13.75 12.49
C ASP A 163 3.94 14.19 12.23
N ASN A 164 3.33 13.72 11.14
CA ASN A 164 2.00 14.10 10.67
C ASN A 164 1.86 15.59 10.37
N SER A 165 2.95 16.24 9.96
CA SER A 165 2.92 17.60 9.40
C SER A 165 2.54 17.58 7.92
N MET A 166 1.86 18.61 7.47
CA MET A 166 1.46 18.83 6.08
C MET A 166 1.91 20.20 5.64
N SER A 167 2.55 20.28 4.47
CA SER A 167 3.02 21.54 3.91
C SER A 167 2.79 21.64 2.43
N ILE A 168 2.57 22.87 1.96
CA ILE A 168 2.54 23.22 0.55
C ILE A 168 3.68 24.18 0.29
N PHE A 169 4.52 23.87 -0.69
CA PHE A 169 5.60 24.73 -1.19
C PHE A 169 5.25 25.17 -2.60
N ASP A 170 5.63 26.40 -2.95
CA ASP A 170 5.70 26.82 -4.34
C ASP A 170 7.13 26.62 -4.84
N ILE A 171 7.33 25.63 -5.71
CA ILE A 171 8.65 25.24 -6.21
C ILE A 171 9.27 26.30 -7.10
N ASN A 172 8.50 27.27 -7.58
CA ASN A 172 8.99 28.38 -8.39
C ASN A 172 9.22 29.66 -7.57
N ALA A 173 8.78 29.70 -6.32
CA ALA A 173 8.98 30.87 -5.46
C ALA A 173 10.48 31.12 -5.22
N PRO A 174 10.94 32.39 -5.16
CA PRO A 174 12.33 32.73 -4.86
C PRO A 174 12.75 32.23 -3.47
N THR A 175 11.86 32.42 -2.49
CA THR A 175 12.00 31.85 -1.15
C THR A 175 11.25 30.52 -1.10
N LYS A 176 11.91 29.44 -0.69
CA LYS A 176 11.32 28.11 -0.58
C LYS A 176 10.59 27.89 0.75
N GLU A 177 9.98 28.95 1.29
CA GLU A 177 9.17 28.88 2.49
C GLU A 177 7.81 28.23 2.19
N PRO A 178 7.23 27.46 3.13
CA PRO A 178 5.93 26.85 2.91
C PRO A 178 4.82 27.91 2.80
N LYS A 179 4.00 27.83 1.76
CA LYS A 179 2.75 28.59 1.60
C LYS A 179 1.67 28.15 2.58
N PHE A 180 1.74 26.90 3.03
CA PHE A 180 0.88 26.30 4.03
C PHE A 180 1.71 25.39 4.93
N SER A 181 1.44 25.42 6.23
CA SER A 181 2.00 24.47 7.19
C SER A 181 0.98 24.16 8.28
N HIS A 182 0.73 22.88 8.52
CA HIS A 182 -0.16 22.42 9.57
C HIS A 182 0.40 21.15 10.20
N LYS A 183 0.34 21.05 11.53
CA LYS A 183 0.77 19.86 12.26
C LYS A 183 -0.45 19.12 12.79
N GLY A 184 -0.65 17.91 12.29
CA GLY A 184 -1.70 17.00 12.76
C GLY A 184 -1.42 16.41 14.13
N SER A 185 -2.28 15.47 14.53
CA SER A 185 -2.11 14.73 15.79
C SER A 185 -0.91 13.80 15.71
N SER A 186 -0.23 13.61 16.86
CA SER A 186 0.92 12.70 16.95
C SER A 186 0.50 11.26 16.66
N VAL A 187 1.36 10.54 15.93
CA VAL A 187 1.13 9.15 15.52
C VAL A 187 2.25 8.26 16.03
N LEU A 188 1.89 7.10 16.59
CA LEU A 188 2.87 6.17 17.18
C LEU A 188 3.41 5.17 16.14
N ALA A 189 2.53 4.70 15.25
CA ALA A 189 2.85 3.71 14.23
C ALA A 189 1.96 3.91 13.01
N VAL A 190 2.55 3.73 11.83
CA VAL A 190 1.89 3.86 10.54
C VAL A 190 2.07 2.59 9.71
N ASN A 191 1.08 2.30 8.89
CA ASN A 191 1.14 1.31 7.83
C ASN A 191 2.05 1.82 6.70
N GLU A 192 2.79 0.93 6.05
CA GLU A 192 3.75 1.24 4.98
C GLU A 192 3.10 1.80 3.71
N LEU A 193 1.81 1.53 3.47
CA LEU A 193 1.06 1.98 2.30
C LEU A 193 0.62 3.45 2.39
N ILE A 194 1.46 4.34 2.92
CA ILE A 194 1.13 5.77 3.10
C ILE A 194 0.70 6.40 1.77
N ALA A 195 -0.50 6.97 1.74
CA ALA A 195 -0.99 7.70 0.57
C ALA A 195 -0.29 9.06 0.41
N ALA A 196 -0.12 9.49 -0.84
CA ALA A 196 0.36 10.80 -1.22
C ALA A 196 -0.80 11.81 -1.29
N PRO A 197 -0.53 13.12 -1.09
CA PRO A 197 -1.55 14.14 -1.27
C PRO A 197 -2.17 14.09 -2.66
N LEU A 198 -3.47 14.35 -2.75
CA LEU A 198 -4.20 14.39 -4.02
C LEU A 198 -4.56 15.82 -4.36
N PHE A 199 -4.05 16.33 -5.49
CA PHE A 199 -4.47 17.61 -6.02
C PHE A 199 -5.73 17.46 -6.87
N LEU A 200 -6.73 18.29 -6.59
CA LEU A 200 -7.93 18.52 -7.39
C LEU A 200 -7.77 19.83 -8.17
N GLU A 201 -8.82 20.40 -8.76
CA GLU A 201 -8.71 21.66 -9.53
C GLU A 201 -8.22 22.82 -8.66
N SER A 202 -8.91 23.11 -7.55
CA SER A 202 -8.58 24.22 -6.64
C SER A 202 -8.29 23.80 -5.20
N LEU A 203 -8.11 22.51 -4.97
CA LEU A 203 -7.93 21.92 -3.64
C LEU A 203 -6.74 20.96 -3.65
N VAL A 204 -6.15 20.77 -2.48
CA VAL A 204 -5.30 19.62 -2.19
C VAL A 204 -5.88 18.87 -1.00
N VAL A 205 -5.98 17.55 -1.14
CA VAL A 205 -6.46 16.63 -0.12
C VAL A 205 -5.24 15.95 0.49
N PHE A 206 -4.97 16.25 1.76
CA PHE A 206 -3.90 15.62 2.52
C PHE A 206 -4.39 14.36 3.25
N PRO A 207 -3.91 13.16 2.88
CA PRO A 207 -4.13 11.94 3.64
C PRO A 207 -3.28 11.95 4.92
N THR A 208 -3.89 12.16 6.07
CA THR A 208 -3.13 12.26 7.31
C THR A 208 -2.70 10.89 7.82
N LEU A 209 -1.67 10.88 8.67
CA LEU A 209 -1.18 9.67 9.31
C LEU A 209 -2.08 9.17 10.46
N ASP A 210 -3.06 9.99 10.87
CA ASP A 210 -4.04 9.71 11.93
C ASP A 210 -5.45 9.42 11.41
N GLY A 211 -5.62 9.11 10.13
CA GLY A 211 -6.88 8.58 9.57
C GLY A 211 -7.90 9.61 9.14
N ARG A 212 -7.44 10.80 8.74
CA ARG A 212 -8.27 11.91 8.27
C ARG A 212 -7.85 12.36 6.87
N LEU A 213 -8.74 13.14 6.24
CA LEU A 213 -8.43 13.94 5.06
C LEU A 213 -8.51 15.42 5.44
N LEU A 214 -7.39 16.13 5.35
CA LEU A 214 -7.39 17.59 5.47
C LEU A 214 -7.44 18.21 4.07
N ILE A 215 -8.53 18.90 3.77
CA ILE A 215 -8.74 19.56 2.47
C ILE A 215 -8.36 21.02 2.60
N VAL A 216 -7.43 21.47 1.74
CA VAL A 216 -6.86 22.82 1.78
C VAL A 216 -7.05 23.49 0.43
N SER A 217 -7.45 24.76 0.44
CA SER A 217 -7.55 25.58 -0.76
C SER A 217 -6.17 25.84 -1.38
N THR A 218 -5.99 25.62 -2.67
CA THR A 218 -4.76 26.02 -3.37
C THR A 218 -4.72 27.50 -3.72
N LYS A 219 -5.86 28.21 -3.56
CA LYS A 219 -5.99 29.65 -3.80
C LYS A 219 -5.64 30.48 -2.56
N THR A 220 -6.20 30.11 -1.41
CA THR A 220 -6.04 30.86 -0.15
C THR A 220 -5.06 30.21 0.82
N PHE A 221 -4.65 28.95 0.58
CA PHE A 221 -3.81 28.15 1.48
C PHE A 221 -4.41 27.97 2.89
N THR A 222 -5.74 27.93 2.99
CA THR A 222 -6.46 27.69 4.25
C THR A 222 -7.18 26.34 4.25
N PRO A 223 -7.27 25.64 5.39
CA PRO A 223 -8.11 24.45 5.52
C PRO A 223 -9.58 24.79 5.25
N GLU A 224 -10.23 24.01 4.40
CA GLU A 224 -11.67 24.16 4.10
C GLU A 224 -12.49 23.06 4.76
N ARG A 225 -11.96 21.83 4.84
CA ARG A 225 -12.64 20.69 5.45
C ARG A 225 -11.66 19.73 6.12
N ASN A 226 -12.13 19.04 7.14
CA ASN A 226 -11.42 17.93 7.78
C ASN A 226 -12.40 16.75 7.90
N ILE A 227 -12.11 15.66 7.19
CA ILE A 227 -12.98 14.48 7.12
C ILE A 227 -12.32 13.35 7.89
N ILE A 228 -13.01 12.80 8.88
CA ILE A 228 -12.50 11.69 9.68
C ILE A 228 -12.94 10.38 9.02
N ILE A 229 -11.98 9.58 8.56
CA ILE A 229 -12.25 8.23 8.03
C ILE A 229 -12.28 7.24 9.19
N SER A 230 -11.31 7.33 10.09
CA SER A 230 -11.16 6.44 11.24
C SER A 230 -10.37 7.13 12.35
N SER A 231 -10.55 6.66 13.59
CA SER A 231 -9.91 7.22 14.80
C SER A 231 -9.12 6.17 15.60
N GLU A 232 -8.63 5.13 14.94
CA GLU A 232 -7.80 4.10 15.58
C GLU A 232 -6.48 4.65 16.11
N LYS A 233 -5.96 4.03 17.17
CA LYS A 233 -4.72 4.48 17.83
C LYS A 233 -3.44 4.11 17.06
N PHE A 234 -3.47 3.01 16.31
CA PHE A 234 -2.29 2.45 15.64
C PHE A 234 -2.61 2.10 14.19
N PHE A 235 -1.63 2.29 13.30
CA PHE A 235 -1.76 1.97 11.87
C PHE A 235 -2.99 2.63 11.21
N ASN A 236 -3.37 3.82 11.68
CA ASN A 236 -4.61 4.48 11.26
C ASN A 236 -4.42 5.43 10.06
N ASN A 237 -3.21 5.53 9.52
CA ASN A 237 -2.96 6.40 8.38
C ASN A 237 -3.83 6.02 7.19
N VAL A 238 -4.15 7.01 6.37
CA VAL A 238 -4.79 6.76 5.09
C VAL A 238 -3.79 5.99 4.20
N ILE A 239 -4.21 4.79 3.79
CA ILE A 239 -3.42 3.82 3.01
C ILE A 239 -3.70 3.89 1.51
N TYR A 240 -4.80 4.55 1.14
CA TYR A 240 -5.20 4.76 -0.24
C TYR A 240 -5.93 6.08 -0.39
N LEU A 241 -5.58 6.84 -1.41
CA LEU A 241 -6.28 8.06 -1.81
C LEU A 241 -6.21 8.16 -3.33
N TYR A 242 -7.36 8.26 -3.98
CA TYR A 242 -7.48 8.39 -5.43
C TYR A 242 -8.77 9.12 -5.78
N GLY A 243 -8.77 9.92 -6.83
CA GLY A 243 -9.97 10.63 -7.26
C GLY A 243 -9.69 11.80 -8.16
N ASP A 244 -10.76 12.52 -8.46
CA ASP A 244 -10.83 13.76 -9.21
C ASP A 244 -11.87 14.69 -8.54
N ASP A 245 -12.16 15.84 -9.15
CA ASP A 245 -13.12 16.81 -8.62
C ASP A 245 -14.57 16.27 -8.52
N SER A 246 -14.90 15.19 -9.24
CA SER A 246 -16.23 14.57 -9.20
C SER A 246 -16.36 13.50 -8.11
N ARG A 247 -15.25 12.81 -7.80
CA ARG A 247 -15.23 11.69 -6.86
C ARG A 247 -13.89 11.49 -6.17
N ILE A 248 -13.92 11.22 -4.87
CA ILE A 248 -12.75 10.87 -4.07
C ILE A 248 -12.98 9.52 -3.40
N PHE A 249 -11.97 8.66 -3.43
CA PHE A 249 -11.91 7.41 -2.68
C PHE A 249 -10.75 7.47 -1.71
N ALA A 250 -11.00 7.13 -0.45
CA ALA A 250 -9.96 7.12 0.57
C ALA A 250 -10.14 5.95 1.54
N ALA A 251 -9.05 5.28 1.89
CA ALA A 251 -9.10 4.13 2.78
C ALA A 251 -8.10 4.25 3.93
N THR A 252 -8.52 3.89 5.13
CA THR A 252 -7.64 3.43 6.22
C THR A 252 -7.76 1.91 6.32
N PRO A 253 -6.94 1.23 7.15
CA PRO A 253 -7.09 -0.22 7.36
C PRO A 253 -8.42 -0.68 7.98
N LYS A 254 -9.33 0.25 8.33
CA LYS A 254 -10.64 -0.05 8.93
C LYS A 254 -11.85 0.33 8.08
N LYS A 255 -11.67 1.29 7.18
CA LYS A 255 -12.79 1.91 6.47
C LYS A 255 -12.30 2.46 5.14
N LEU A 256 -13.04 2.14 4.10
CA LEU A 256 -13.00 2.79 2.80
C LEU A 256 -14.18 3.74 2.72
N ILE A 257 -13.94 4.98 2.30
CA ILE A 257 -14.98 5.95 1.98
C ILE A 257 -14.93 6.34 0.50
N SER A 258 -16.10 6.68 -0.03
CA SER A 258 -16.24 7.34 -1.32
C SER A 258 -17.03 8.61 -1.14
N ILE A 259 -16.56 9.71 -1.70
CA ILE A 259 -17.26 10.98 -1.75
C ILE A 259 -17.57 11.23 -3.22
N VAL A 260 -18.83 11.10 -3.64
CA VAL A 260 -19.28 11.31 -5.02
C VAL A 260 -20.36 12.37 -5.01
N SER A 261 -20.17 13.45 -5.77
CA SER A 261 -21.14 14.55 -5.85
C SER A 261 -21.59 15.08 -4.48
N GLY A 262 -20.67 15.12 -3.50
CA GLY A 262 -20.92 15.60 -2.14
C GLY A 262 -21.59 14.59 -1.20
N GLN A 263 -21.96 13.40 -1.66
CA GLN A 263 -22.46 12.31 -0.81
C GLN A 263 -21.33 11.40 -0.39
N GLU A 264 -21.29 11.04 0.90
CA GLU A 264 -20.34 10.07 1.45
C GLU A 264 -20.97 8.68 1.53
N PHE A 265 -20.25 7.69 1.00
CA PHE A 265 -20.52 6.27 1.15
C PHE A 265 -19.37 5.62 1.92
N SER A 266 -19.66 4.54 2.63
CA SER A 266 -18.67 3.83 3.43
C SER A 266 -18.74 2.31 3.28
N TYR A 267 -17.57 1.68 3.28
CA TYR A 267 -17.39 0.25 3.35
C TYR A 267 -16.45 -0.07 4.51
N ASN A 268 -17.02 -0.69 5.56
CA ASN A 268 -16.33 -0.94 6.83
C ASN A 268 -15.85 -2.40 6.85
N GLU A 269 -14.59 -2.61 6.51
CA GLU A 269 -13.93 -3.91 6.52
C GLU A 269 -12.49 -3.77 7.03
N SER A 270 -11.85 -4.89 7.33
CA SER A 270 -10.42 -4.89 7.65
C SER A 270 -9.57 -4.72 6.39
N ILE A 271 -9.51 -3.51 5.84
CA ILE A 271 -8.85 -3.20 4.56
C ILE A 271 -7.34 -3.46 4.65
N LYS A 272 -6.82 -4.24 3.70
CA LYS A 272 -5.39 -4.50 3.51
C LYS A 272 -4.81 -3.64 2.38
N ASP A 273 -5.50 -3.55 1.25
CA ASP A 273 -5.13 -2.68 0.14
C ASP A 273 -6.37 -2.36 -0.72
N ALA A 274 -6.28 -1.32 -1.54
CA ALA A 274 -7.32 -0.91 -2.46
C ALA A 274 -6.73 -0.37 -3.78
N LEU A 275 -7.45 -0.60 -4.88
CA LEU A 275 -7.11 -0.10 -6.21
C LEU A 275 -8.37 0.21 -7.03
N PHE A 276 -8.48 1.44 -7.53
CA PHE A 276 -9.48 1.81 -8.52
C PHE A 276 -8.99 1.45 -9.92
N TYR A 277 -9.78 0.67 -10.66
CA TYR A 277 -9.46 0.26 -12.03
C TYR A 277 -10.74 0.08 -12.86
N LYS A 278 -10.76 0.66 -14.07
CA LYS A 278 -11.88 0.60 -15.04
C LYS A 278 -13.28 0.77 -14.40
N GLY A 279 -13.45 1.76 -13.53
CA GLY A 279 -14.76 2.10 -12.93
C GLY A 279 -15.10 1.36 -11.64
N TYR A 280 -14.27 0.42 -11.19
CA TYR A 280 -14.51 -0.33 -9.96
C TYR A 280 -13.38 -0.15 -8.95
N LEU A 281 -13.72 -0.29 -7.67
CA LEU A 281 -12.75 -0.43 -6.60
C LEU A 281 -12.54 -1.90 -6.29
N TYR A 282 -11.29 -2.34 -6.34
CA TYR A 282 -10.88 -3.66 -5.88
C TYR A 282 -10.25 -3.52 -4.50
N VAL A 283 -10.74 -4.31 -3.55
CA VAL A 283 -10.35 -4.24 -2.15
C VAL A 283 -9.88 -5.61 -1.68
N LEU A 284 -8.68 -5.66 -1.12
CA LEU A 284 -8.20 -6.81 -0.36
C LEU A 284 -8.44 -6.57 1.12
N THR A 285 -8.86 -7.60 1.85
CA THR A 285 -9.00 -7.53 3.32
C THR A 285 -7.98 -8.41 4.04
N LEU A 286 -7.71 -8.09 5.30
CA LEU A 286 -6.79 -8.83 6.17
C LEU A 286 -7.20 -10.29 6.40
N ASP A 287 -8.48 -10.59 6.26
CA ASP A 287 -9.05 -11.93 6.46
C ASP A 287 -9.19 -12.72 5.15
N GLY A 288 -8.64 -12.22 4.03
CA GLY A 288 -8.52 -12.96 2.78
C GLY A 288 -9.69 -12.82 1.81
N MET A 289 -10.44 -11.72 1.87
CA MET A 289 -11.47 -11.40 0.88
C MET A 289 -10.88 -10.51 -0.23
N LEU A 290 -11.29 -10.77 -1.47
CA LEU A 290 -11.22 -9.84 -2.58
C LEU A 290 -12.63 -9.36 -2.90
N ALA A 291 -12.87 -8.05 -2.87
CA ALA A 291 -14.15 -7.44 -3.22
C ALA A 291 -13.99 -6.48 -4.39
N GLN A 292 -14.92 -6.54 -5.34
CA GLN A 292 -15.15 -5.53 -6.38
C GLN A 292 -16.35 -4.68 -5.98
N LEU A 293 -16.14 -3.38 -5.83
CA LEU A 293 -17.16 -2.42 -5.40
C LEU A 293 -17.45 -1.41 -6.50
N ASP A 294 -18.68 -0.93 -6.57
CA ASP A 294 -19.03 0.24 -7.39
C ASP A 294 -18.56 1.56 -6.76
N HIS A 295 -18.81 2.68 -7.45
CA HIS A 295 -18.45 4.02 -6.96
C HIS A 295 -19.15 4.42 -5.66
N THR A 296 -20.27 3.78 -5.30
CA THR A 296 -20.98 3.98 -4.03
C THR A 296 -20.56 2.98 -2.96
N LEU A 297 -19.47 2.24 -3.21
CA LEU A 297 -18.92 1.19 -2.37
C LEU A 297 -19.85 0.00 -2.12
N ARG A 298 -20.83 -0.22 -2.99
CA ARG A 298 -21.66 -1.42 -2.92
C ARG A 298 -20.89 -2.59 -3.53
N PRO A 299 -20.81 -3.75 -2.85
CA PRO A 299 -20.22 -4.94 -3.43
C PRO A 299 -20.97 -5.39 -4.68
N ILE A 300 -20.22 -5.57 -5.77
CA ILE A 300 -20.70 -6.15 -7.03
C ILE A 300 -20.33 -7.62 -7.09
N ASN A 301 -19.06 -7.94 -6.81
CA ASN A 301 -18.57 -9.30 -6.69
C ASN A 301 -17.65 -9.42 -5.47
N THR A 302 -17.65 -10.57 -4.84
CA THR A 302 -16.79 -10.88 -3.69
C THR A 302 -16.33 -12.32 -3.77
N GLU A 303 -15.06 -12.56 -3.46
CA GLU A 303 -14.51 -13.91 -3.35
C GLU A 303 -13.72 -14.04 -2.05
N LYS A 304 -13.99 -15.12 -1.30
CA LYS A 304 -13.39 -15.34 0.01
C LYS A 304 -12.39 -16.49 -0.02
N PHE A 305 -11.11 -16.15 0.07
CA PHE A 305 -10.03 -17.12 0.22
C PHE A 305 -9.77 -17.36 1.71
N THR A 306 -10.50 -18.32 2.29
CA THR A 306 -10.47 -18.58 3.74
C THR A 306 -9.04 -18.83 4.24
N TYR A 307 -8.64 -18.11 5.28
CA TYR A 307 -7.28 -18.12 5.87
C TYR A 307 -6.16 -17.54 4.98
N ALA A 308 -6.48 -16.97 3.82
CA ALA A 308 -5.48 -16.38 2.94
C ALA A 308 -4.99 -15.04 3.48
N LYS A 309 -3.68 -14.81 3.40
CA LYS A 309 -3.09 -13.50 3.64
C LYS A 309 -2.68 -12.88 2.31
N LEU A 310 -3.61 -12.15 1.73
CA LEU A 310 -3.49 -11.51 0.41
C LEU A 310 -2.65 -10.23 0.47
N GLU A 311 -1.81 -10.04 -0.54
CA GLU A 311 -0.94 -8.88 -0.67
C GLU A 311 -0.69 -8.53 -2.14
N GLY A 312 -0.73 -7.23 -2.43
CA GLY A 312 -0.51 -6.68 -3.76
C GLY A 312 -1.69 -6.87 -4.72
N ILE A 313 -1.90 -5.88 -5.58
CA ILE A 313 -2.93 -5.90 -6.62
C ILE A 313 -2.25 -5.51 -7.94
N ALA A 314 -1.93 -6.50 -8.77
CA ALA A 314 -1.48 -6.27 -10.15
C ALA A 314 -2.60 -6.63 -11.12
N ILE A 315 -2.77 -5.88 -12.20
CA ILE A 315 -3.78 -6.14 -13.22
C ILE A 315 -3.11 -6.21 -14.58
N ALA A 316 -3.29 -7.33 -15.28
CA ALA A 316 -2.82 -7.54 -16.64
C ALA A 316 -3.84 -8.39 -17.41
N ASN A 317 -4.06 -8.10 -18.69
CA ASN A 317 -4.93 -8.89 -19.57
C ASN A 317 -6.33 -9.15 -18.95
N ASP A 318 -6.97 -8.09 -18.43
CA ASP A 318 -8.28 -8.14 -17.75
C ASP A 318 -8.37 -9.17 -16.60
N THR A 319 -7.24 -9.45 -15.96
CA THR A 319 -7.11 -10.35 -14.81
C THR A 319 -6.40 -9.63 -13.68
N LEU A 320 -6.97 -9.72 -12.48
CA LEU A 320 -6.37 -9.22 -11.24
C LEU A 320 -5.57 -10.34 -10.58
N TYR A 321 -4.34 -10.04 -10.20
CA TYR A 321 -3.44 -10.94 -9.51
C TYR A 321 -3.20 -10.41 -8.09
N THR A 322 -3.29 -11.30 -7.11
CA THR A 322 -2.93 -11.07 -5.70
C THR A 322 -2.02 -12.18 -5.20
N PHE A 323 -1.06 -11.87 -4.34
CA PHE A 323 -0.13 -12.85 -3.78
C PHE A 323 -0.63 -13.33 -2.41
N GLU A 324 -0.76 -14.65 -2.22
CA GLU A 324 -0.99 -15.26 -0.91
C GLU A 324 0.35 -15.58 -0.25
N THR A 325 0.62 -14.88 0.85
CA THR A 325 1.96 -14.84 1.46
C THR A 325 2.34 -16.05 2.29
N HIS A 326 1.44 -16.91 2.77
CA HIS A 326 1.84 -18.06 3.60
C HIS A 326 2.20 -19.30 2.80
N GLY A 327 1.41 -19.61 1.76
CA GLY A 327 1.58 -20.76 0.90
C GLY A 327 2.35 -20.47 -0.38
N GLY A 328 2.64 -19.20 -0.68
CA GLY A 328 3.34 -18.79 -1.88
C GLY A 328 2.53 -19.08 -3.13
N TYR A 329 1.31 -18.56 -3.15
CA TYR A 329 0.40 -18.70 -4.29
C TYR A 329 0.17 -17.34 -4.96
N VAL A 330 -0.01 -17.33 -6.27
CA VAL A 330 -0.64 -16.21 -6.97
C VAL A 330 -2.08 -16.63 -7.27
N ILE A 331 -3.02 -15.80 -6.83
CA ILE A 331 -4.43 -15.96 -7.15
C ILE A 331 -4.75 -14.97 -8.25
N ALA A 332 -5.21 -15.49 -9.39
CA ALA A 332 -5.61 -14.72 -10.56
C ALA A 332 -7.14 -14.74 -10.65
N VAL A 333 -7.76 -13.57 -10.72
CA VAL A 333 -9.22 -13.39 -10.77
C VAL A 333 -9.60 -12.64 -12.03
N GLY A 334 -10.38 -13.27 -12.91
CA GLY A 334 -10.86 -12.67 -14.14
C GLY A 334 -11.81 -11.51 -13.85
N LEU A 335 -11.56 -10.34 -14.41
CA LEU A 335 -12.37 -9.14 -14.11
C LEU A 335 -13.77 -9.16 -14.76
N LYS A 336 -13.98 -10.05 -15.73
CA LYS A 336 -15.26 -10.18 -16.46
C LYS A 336 -16.30 -10.99 -15.70
N ASP A 337 -15.90 -12.07 -15.06
CA ASP A 337 -16.80 -13.06 -14.43
C ASP A 337 -16.43 -13.40 -12.98
N PHE A 338 -15.35 -12.80 -12.45
CA PHE A 338 -14.82 -13.06 -11.11
C PHE A 338 -14.39 -14.51 -10.86
N SER A 339 -14.25 -15.32 -11.92
CA SER A 339 -13.67 -16.66 -11.81
C SER A 339 -12.19 -16.59 -11.43
N HIS A 340 -11.70 -17.57 -10.69
CA HIS A 340 -10.32 -17.55 -10.21
C HIS A 340 -9.51 -18.79 -10.59
N LYS A 341 -8.21 -18.60 -10.71
CA LYS A 341 -7.19 -19.64 -10.83
C LYS A 341 -6.12 -19.41 -9.76
N VAL A 342 -5.58 -20.49 -9.23
CA VAL A 342 -4.49 -20.43 -8.25
C VAL A 342 -3.25 -21.05 -8.85
N TYR A 343 -2.15 -20.30 -8.81
CA TYR A 343 -0.85 -20.75 -9.26
C TYR A 343 0.09 -20.95 -8.09
N LYS A 344 0.81 -22.06 -8.09
CA LYS A 344 1.97 -22.24 -7.19
C LYS A 344 3.08 -21.31 -7.66
N THR A 345 3.82 -20.71 -6.74
CA THR A 345 4.99 -19.90 -7.11
C THR A 345 6.28 -20.59 -6.75
N GLN A 346 7.28 -20.46 -7.63
CA GLN A 346 8.62 -21.00 -7.43
C GLN A 346 9.69 -20.00 -7.89
N ASP A 347 10.86 -20.03 -7.27
CA ASP A 347 12.07 -19.43 -7.82
C ASP A 347 12.69 -20.35 -8.88
N THR A 348 13.77 -19.90 -9.53
CA THR A 348 14.51 -20.68 -10.53
C THR A 348 15.09 -22.01 -10.01
N PHE A 349 15.09 -22.23 -8.69
CA PHE A 349 15.57 -23.44 -8.04
C PHE A 349 14.41 -24.33 -7.54
N GLY A 350 13.17 -24.03 -7.92
CA GLY A 350 11.99 -24.79 -7.52
C GLY A 350 11.51 -24.54 -6.08
N ARG A 351 12.05 -23.52 -5.40
CA ARG A 351 11.68 -23.19 -4.02
C ARG A 351 10.55 -22.18 -3.99
N THR A 352 9.60 -22.34 -3.08
CA THR A 352 8.56 -21.33 -2.85
C THR A 352 9.20 -20.00 -2.44
N PRO A 353 8.86 -18.88 -3.11
CA PRO A 353 9.27 -17.54 -2.69
C PRO A 353 8.97 -17.28 -1.21
N PRO A 354 9.75 -16.42 -0.53
CA PRO A 354 9.54 -16.11 0.87
C PRO A 354 8.16 -15.49 1.10
N ASN A 355 7.70 -15.54 2.36
CA ASN A 355 6.36 -15.11 2.78
C ASN A 355 6.16 -13.58 2.80
N LYS A 356 6.71 -12.87 1.82
CA LYS A 356 6.60 -11.42 1.69
C LYS A 356 6.77 -10.98 0.25
N LEU A 357 5.78 -10.22 -0.25
CA LEU A 357 5.93 -9.40 -1.45
C LEU A 357 6.67 -8.11 -1.07
N ASN A 358 7.67 -7.70 -1.82
CA ASN A 358 8.33 -6.42 -1.55
C ASN A 358 7.55 -5.27 -2.19
N PHE A 359 7.20 -5.39 -3.47
CA PHE A 359 6.51 -4.32 -4.19
C PHE A 359 5.66 -4.92 -5.30
N TYR A 360 4.68 -4.16 -5.78
CA TYR A 360 3.95 -4.45 -6.99
C TYR A 360 3.75 -3.19 -7.81
N SER A 361 3.94 -3.29 -9.12
CA SER A 361 3.63 -2.24 -10.08
C SER A 361 2.25 -2.52 -10.71
N ASN A 362 1.94 -1.92 -11.86
CA ASN A 362 0.64 -2.11 -12.52
C ASN A 362 0.38 -3.58 -12.87
N SER A 363 1.38 -4.28 -13.43
CA SER A 363 1.26 -5.65 -13.93
C SER A 363 2.33 -6.62 -13.40
N VAL A 364 3.19 -6.18 -12.47
CA VAL A 364 4.36 -6.95 -12.03
C VAL A 364 4.42 -7.11 -10.52
N PHE A 365 4.76 -8.31 -10.06
CA PHE A 365 5.10 -8.59 -8.66
C PHE A 365 6.61 -8.68 -8.47
N TYR A 366 7.10 -8.07 -7.39
CA TYR A 366 8.51 -8.02 -7.04
C TYR A 366 8.76 -8.58 -5.64
N TYR A 367 9.70 -9.51 -5.51
CA TYR A 367 10.24 -9.92 -4.22
C TYR A 367 11.76 -10.02 -4.30
N ASN A 368 12.45 -9.52 -3.28
CA ASN A 368 13.90 -9.45 -3.21
C ASN A 368 14.51 -8.78 -4.46
N LYS A 369 15.08 -9.57 -5.39
CA LYS A 369 15.58 -9.13 -6.70
C LYS A 369 14.79 -9.74 -7.87
N TYR A 370 13.83 -10.61 -7.59
CA TYR A 370 13.08 -11.37 -8.59
C TYR A 370 11.76 -10.70 -8.89
N TYR A 371 11.25 -10.94 -10.09
CA TYR A 371 9.95 -10.41 -10.49
C TYR A 371 9.22 -11.32 -11.47
N TYR A 372 7.90 -11.18 -11.50
CA TYR A 372 7.03 -11.82 -12.48
C TYR A 372 6.10 -10.78 -13.08
N ASP A 373 6.13 -10.67 -14.41
CA ASP A 373 5.31 -9.78 -15.21
C ASP A 373 4.13 -10.56 -15.80
N PHE A 374 2.92 -10.21 -15.37
CA PHE A 374 1.69 -10.91 -15.73
C PHE A 374 1.21 -10.60 -17.15
N GLU A 375 1.74 -9.58 -17.84
CA GLU A 375 1.41 -9.36 -19.25
C GLU A 375 1.92 -10.50 -20.14
N ARG A 376 2.93 -11.23 -19.66
CA ARG A 376 3.53 -12.38 -20.34
C ARG A 376 2.78 -13.68 -20.09
N LEU A 377 1.89 -13.71 -19.10
CA LEU A 377 1.07 -14.88 -18.81
C LEU A 377 -0.02 -14.96 -19.88
N ARG A 378 0.09 -15.96 -20.75
CA ARG A 378 -0.82 -16.23 -21.86
C ARG A 378 -1.78 -17.35 -21.54
#